data_AF-A0A956NL62-F1
#
_entry.id   AF-A0A956NL62-F1
#
_cell.length_a   1.000
_cell.length_b   1.000
_cell.length_c   1.000
_cell.angle_alpha   90.00
_cell.angle_beta   90.00
_cell.angle_gamma   90.00
#
_symmetry.space_group_name_H-M   'P 1'
#
loop_
_entity.id
_entity.type
_entity.pdbx_description
1 polymer ?
#
loop_
_entity_poly.entity_id
_entity_poly.type
_entity_poly.pdbx_seq_one_letter_code
_entity_poly.pdbx_strand_id
1 'polypeptide(L)'
;MNRDLRSIAGQTKLPMEGASPRWFARMLSAMGAAALVATLCAVSLTPVCAQTPIGTAFTYQGSIDQSGGPLSGTADFQFKLFGAVTGGTQVGTTQ
;
A
#
# COMPACT_ATOMS: atom_id res chain seq x y z
N MET A 1 -80.92 12.83 17.25
CA MET A 1 -80.10 11.72 16.72
C MET A 1 -80.15 11.78 15.19
N ASN A 2 -79.36 12.64 14.56
CA ASN A 2 -79.17 12.64 13.11
C ASN A 2 -77.81 13.33 12.83
N ARG A 3 -76.78 12.56 12.45
CA ARG A 3 -75.44 13.11 12.16
C ARG A 3 -75.31 13.30 10.65
N ASP A 4 -75.22 14.55 10.23
CA ASP A 4 -74.85 14.97 8.88
C ASP A 4 -73.49 14.38 8.46
N LEU A 5 -73.52 13.45 7.51
CA LEU A 5 -72.36 12.84 6.85
C LEU A 5 -71.76 13.75 5.76
N ARG A 6 -71.94 15.08 5.85
CA ARG A 6 -71.36 16.05 4.92
C ARG A 6 -70.14 16.75 5.52
N SER A 7 -69.10 15.97 5.83
CA SER A 7 -67.77 16.53 6.14
C SER A 7 -66.67 15.56 5.71
N ILE A 8 -66.72 15.14 4.44
CA ILE A 8 -65.69 14.28 3.83
C ILE A 8 -65.35 14.78 2.41
N ALA A 9 -65.23 16.10 2.25
CA ALA A 9 -64.74 16.72 1.01
C ALA A 9 -63.88 17.97 1.31
N GLY A 10 -63.13 17.92 2.40
CA GLY A 10 -62.11 18.91 2.75
C GLY A 10 -60.83 18.68 1.95
N GLN A 11 -60.82 19.16 0.70
CA GLN A 11 -59.66 19.85 0.11
C GLN A 11 -58.36 19.02 -0.01
N THR A 12 -58.29 18.15 -1.01
CA THR A 12 -57.03 17.79 -1.67
C THR A 12 -56.51 18.98 -2.47
N LYS A 13 -55.84 19.93 -1.81
CA LYS A 13 -55.03 20.94 -2.48
C LYS A 13 -53.57 20.74 -2.08
N LEU A 14 -52.88 19.86 -2.80
CA LEU A 14 -51.42 19.86 -2.78
C LEU A 14 -50.98 21.16 -3.46
N PRO A 15 -50.29 22.08 -2.77
CA PRO A 15 -49.79 23.30 -3.40
C PRO A 15 -48.72 22.91 -4.42
N MET A 16 -49.08 22.96 -5.70
CA MET A 16 -48.11 23.05 -6.80
C MET A 16 -47.54 24.47 -6.78
N GLU A 17 -46.64 24.74 -5.84
CA GLU A 17 -45.90 26.00 -5.79
C GLU A 17 -44.42 25.72 -5.48
N GLY A 18 -43.61 25.63 -6.53
CA GLY A 18 -42.28 26.25 -6.61
C GLY A 18 -41.19 25.94 -5.57
N ALA A 19 -41.31 24.97 -4.67
CA ALA A 19 -40.28 24.71 -3.67
C ALA A 19 -39.61 23.35 -3.88
N SER A 20 -38.36 23.37 -4.34
CA SER A 20 -37.47 22.20 -4.38
C SER A 20 -37.48 21.49 -3.02
N PRO A 21 -37.83 20.20 -2.93
CA PRO A 21 -37.94 19.52 -1.65
C PRO A 21 -36.56 19.41 -1.01
N ARG A 22 -36.35 20.10 0.11
CA ARG A 22 -35.06 20.17 0.82
C ARG A 22 -34.56 18.82 1.33
N TRP A 23 -35.38 17.77 1.30
CA TRP A 23 -34.97 16.39 1.60
C TRP A 23 -34.00 15.84 0.55
N PHE A 24 -34.13 16.22 -0.73
CA PHE A 24 -33.21 15.79 -1.79
C PHE A 24 -31.77 16.25 -1.52
N ALA A 25 -31.59 17.48 -1.04
CA ALA A 25 -30.28 18.07 -0.76
C ALA A 25 -29.59 17.41 0.46
N ARG A 26 -30.36 16.97 1.45
CA ARG A 26 -29.82 16.28 2.63
C ARG A 26 -29.51 14.80 2.37
N MET A 27 -30.21 14.18 1.42
CA MET A 27 -30.00 12.77 1.04
C MET A 27 -28.75 12.60 0.18
N LEU A 28 -28.46 13.54 -0.73
CA LEU A 28 -27.27 13.50 -1.58
C LEU A 28 -25.96 13.76 -0.81
N SER A 29 -26.02 14.54 0.28
CA SER A 29 -24.84 14.89 1.11
C SER A 29 -24.35 13.76 2.01
N ALA A 30 -25.22 12.85 2.45
CA ALA A 30 -24.83 11.75 3.34
C ALA A 30 -24.12 10.60 2.61
N MET A 31 -24.38 10.45 1.30
CA MET A 31 -23.81 9.38 0.48
C MET A 31 -22.35 9.64 0.08
N GLY A 32 -21.94 10.92 -0.07
CA GLY A 32 -20.56 11.27 -0.42
C GLY A 32 -19.55 11.03 0.71
N ALA A 33 -19.94 11.28 1.96
CA ALA A 33 -19.06 11.10 3.12
C ALA A 33 -18.78 9.62 3.44
N ALA A 34 -19.80 8.76 3.31
CA ALA A 34 -19.65 7.31 3.55
C ALA A 34 -18.75 6.63 2.51
N ALA A 35 -18.84 7.04 1.23
CA ALA A 35 -18.00 6.53 0.16
C ALA A 35 -16.51 6.95 0.32
N LEU A 36 -16.26 8.19 0.75
CA LEU A 36 -14.92 8.70 1.01
C LEU A 36 -14.25 7.95 2.17
N VAL A 37 -14.97 7.72 3.28
CA VAL A 37 -14.46 7.00 4.45
C VAL A 37 -14.21 5.52 4.14
N ALA A 38 -15.09 4.88 3.37
CA ALA A 38 -14.89 3.50 2.93
C ALA A 38 -13.67 3.35 2.00
N THR A 39 -13.44 4.33 1.12
CA THR A 39 -12.28 4.33 0.22
C THR A 39 -10.99 4.58 1.00
N LEU A 40 -11.01 5.47 2.00
CA LEU A 40 -9.86 5.75 2.86
C LEU A 40 -9.49 4.52 3.73
N CYS A 41 -10.48 3.79 4.24
CA CYS A 41 -10.27 2.58 5.04
C CYS A 41 -9.67 1.42 4.19
N ALA A 42 -10.07 1.32 2.91
CA ALA A 42 -9.54 0.31 2.01
C ALA A 42 -8.05 0.50 1.66
N VAL A 43 -7.56 1.74 1.65
CA VAL A 43 -6.14 2.06 1.38
C VAL A 43 -5.23 1.68 2.57
N SER A 44 -5.73 1.72 3.79
CA SER A 44 -4.94 1.38 5.01
C SER A 44 -4.64 -0.11 5.20
N LEU A 45 -5.20 -1.00 4.38
CA LEU A 45 -5.04 -2.46 4.50
C LEU A 45 -3.96 -3.03 3.58
N THR A 46 -3.17 -2.19 2.89
CA THR A 46 -2.08 -2.69 2.07
C THR A 46 -1.06 -3.40 2.96
N PRO A 47 -0.78 -4.70 2.75
CA PRO A 47 0.25 -5.39 3.50
C PRO A 47 1.59 -4.71 3.23
N VAL A 48 2.19 -4.15 4.27
CA VAL A 48 3.58 -3.70 4.20
C VAL A 48 4.44 -4.94 4.01
N CYS A 49 5.04 -5.10 2.84
CA CYS A 49 6.05 -6.11 2.66
C CYS A 49 7.27 -5.72 3.50
N ALA A 50 7.52 -6.45 4.59
CA ALA A 50 8.78 -6.34 5.31
C ALA A 50 9.89 -6.77 4.35
N GLN A 51 10.79 -5.85 4.01
CA GLN A 51 11.95 -6.16 3.20
C GLN A 51 12.83 -7.13 4.00
N THR A 52 12.95 -8.38 3.53
CA THR A 52 13.98 -9.27 4.06
C THR A 52 15.34 -8.67 3.73
N PRO A 53 16.22 -8.44 4.74
CA PRO A 53 17.57 -8.00 4.46
C PRO A 53 18.22 -8.99 3.50
N ILE A 54 18.73 -8.49 2.37
CA ILE A 54 19.69 -9.27 1.59
C ILE A 54 20.89 -9.50 2.52
N GLY A 55 21.20 -10.76 2.80
CA GLY A 55 22.37 -11.11 3.59
C GLY A 55 23.63 -10.57 2.94
N THR A 56 24.61 -10.17 3.74
CA THR A 56 25.90 -9.64 3.27
C THR A 56 26.92 -10.74 2.96
N ALA A 57 26.49 -12.01 2.99
CA ALA A 57 27.35 -13.14 2.70
C ALA A 57 27.63 -13.24 1.19
N PHE A 58 28.89 -13.50 0.85
CA PHE A 58 29.31 -13.87 -0.50
C PHE A 58 29.92 -15.27 -0.48
N THR A 59 29.74 -16.01 -1.57
CA THR A 59 30.37 -17.33 -1.78
C THR A 59 31.38 -17.22 -2.91
N TYR A 60 32.53 -17.89 -2.75
CA TYR A 60 33.58 -17.97 -3.77
C TYR A 60 33.86 -19.43 -4.09
N GLN A 61 33.85 -19.78 -5.37
CA GLN A 61 34.18 -21.12 -5.88
C GLN A 61 35.18 -20.97 -7.03
N GLY A 62 36.33 -21.64 -6.92
CA GLY A 62 37.38 -21.63 -7.94
C GLY A 62 38.52 -22.58 -7.60
N SER A 63 39.44 -22.78 -8.54
CA SER A 63 40.74 -23.44 -8.31
C SER A 63 41.86 -22.40 -8.35
N ILE A 64 42.94 -22.68 -7.63
CA ILE A 64 44.22 -22.00 -7.88
C ILE A 64 45.02 -22.92 -8.77
N ASP A 65 45.49 -22.37 -9.89
CA ASP A 65 46.38 -23.07 -10.80
C ASP A 65 47.80 -22.54 -10.64
N GLN A 66 48.77 -23.44 -10.54
CA GLN A 66 50.19 -23.13 -10.50
C GLN A 66 50.91 -23.95 -11.57
N SER A 67 51.68 -23.28 -12.43
CA SER A 67 52.43 -23.92 -13.53
C SER A 67 51.58 -24.74 -14.51
N GLY A 68 50.35 -24.31 -14.79
CA GLY A 68 49.48 -24.93 -15.80
C GLY A 68 48.63 -26.11 -15.31
N GLY A 69 48.57 -26.34 -14.00
CA GLY A 69 47.64 -27.28 -13.39
C GLY A 69 47.20 -26.85 -11.98
N PRO A 70 46.23 -27.54 -11.37
CA PRO A 70 45.75 -27.20 -10.04
C PRO A 70 46.87 -27.27 -9.00
N LEU A 71 46.86 -26.35 -8.06
CA LEU A 71 47.75 -26.36 -6.91
C LEU A 71 47.43 -27.57 -6.02
N SER A 72 48.41 -28.48 -5.86
CA SER A 72 48.32 -29.63 -4.96
C SER A 72 48.92 -29.40 -3.57
N GLY A 73 49.31 -28.16 -3.25
CA GLY A 73 49.95 -27.77 -2.00
C GLY A 73 49.07 -26.90 -1.11
N THR A 74 49.65 -26.38 -0.02
CA THR A 74 48.97 -25.44 0.88
C THR A 74 48.84 -24.07 0.24
N ALA A 75 47.67 -23.45 0.36
CA ALA A 75 47.41 -22.07 -0.04
C ALA A 75 46.85 -21.27 1.15
N ASP A 76 47.21 -19.99 1.20
CA ASP A 76 46.61 -19.00 2.09
C ASP A 76 45.62 -18.17 1.28
N PHE A 77 44.36 -18.09 1.73
CA PHE A 77 43.31 -17.32 1.07
C PHE A 77 42.97 -16.10 1.90
N GLN A 78 42.90 -14.94 1.25
CA GLN A 78 42.51 -13.68 1.87
C GLN A 78 41.53 -12.93 0.96
N PHE A 79 40.41 -12.50 1.52
CA PHE A 79 39.36 -11.76 0.81
C PHE A 79 39.26 -10.34 1.32
N LYS A 80 39.28 -9.37 0.40
CA LYS A 80 39.13 -7.94 0.69
C LYS A 80 38.00 -7.35 -0.14
N LEU A 81 37.15 -6.55 0.50
CA LEU A 81 36.05 -5.87 -0.16
C LEU A 81 36.41 -4.40 -0.35
N PHE A 82 36.18 -3.85 -1.55
CA PHE A 82 36.40 -2.44 -1.85
C PHE A 82 35.10 -1.78 -2.30
N GLY A 83 34.88 -0.54 -1.86
CA GLY A 83 33.67 0.21 -2.18
C GLY A 83 33.66 0.86 -3.59
N ALA A 84 34.79 0.85 -4.30
CA ALA A 84 34.90 1.42 -5.64
C ALA A 84 35.88 0.64 -6.51
N VAL A 85 35.67 0.69 -7.83
CA VAL A 85 36.50 -0.01 -8.85
C VAL A 85 37.92 0.54 -8.91
N THR A 86 38.11 1.83 -8.63
CA THR A 86 39.44 2.47 -8.61
C THR A 86 39.50 3.47 -7.45
N GLY A 87 40.58 3.44 -6.68
CA GLY A 87 40.80 4.36 -5.55
C GLY A 87 39.88 4.16 -4.34
N GLY A 88 39.09 3.07 -4.29
CA GLY A 88 38.23 2.77 -3.15
C GLY A 88 39.00 2.33 -1.90
N THR A 89 38.51 2.70 -0.72
CA THR A 89 39.00 2.17 0.55
C THR A 89 38.42 0.77 0.80
N GLN A 90 39.18 -0.07 1.52
CA GLN A 90 38.70 -1.37 1.96
C GLN A 90 37.50 -1.20 2.92
N VAL A 91 36.48 -2.03 2.71
CA VAL A 91 35.30 -2.15 3.56
C VAL A 91 35.50 -3.34 4.50
N GLY A 92 35.47 -3.09 5.81
CA GLY A 92 35.63 -4.13 6.83
C GLY A 92 37.03 -4.74 6.88
N THR A 93 37.16 -5.83 7.64
CA THR A 93 38.42 -6.58 7.81
C THR A 93 38.59 -7.62 6.70
N THR A 94 39.85 -7.94 6.39
CA THR A 94 40.18 -9.09 5.52
C THR A 94 39.70 -10.38 6.17
N GLN A 95 39.08 -11.26 5.37
CA GLN A 95 38.68 -12.62 5.78
C GLN A 95 39.65 -13.66 5.24
#